data_AF-A0AAD0F2V2-F1
#
_entry.id   AF-A0AAD0F2V2-F1
#
_cell.length_a   1.000
_cell.length_b   1.000
_cell.length_c   1.000
_cell.angle_alpha   90.00
_cell.angle_beta   90.00
_cell.angle_gamma   90.00
#
_symmetry.space_group_name_H-M   'P 1'
#
loop_
_entity.id
_entity.type
_entity.pdbx_description
1 polymer ?
#
loop_
_entity_poly.entity_id
_entity_poly.type
_entity_poly.pdbx_seq_one_letter_code
_entity_poly.pdbx_strand_id
1 'polypeptide(L)'
;MNENKKWGYIYDKKLDMYIPNLPRFKKFTSIIFILLILSILSGIVLSFLDLSSYDKIKIFVYNAMLVFIFLILWIFLLINTHYTEKILQELNKLEVPREFEIKALKRRIIPQIIMTVIILISMFAFEQKKLSFDYLFKLILVIGICAFIFYRSLRKFQNSKYSLYIKGNTVKIFYENNEKEIITTENINYVSFFALRRGKRGKERKPTLQLFDLEERILAEMTIEIIDYFRLKRYLKKYNVEIVDNYEWS
;
A
#
# COMPACT_ATOMS: atom_id res chain seq x y z
N MET A 1 4.59 37.43 35.73
CA MET A 1 4.19 37.72 34.34
C MET A 1 3.87 36.38 33.69
N ASN A 2 2.59 36.14 33.42
CA ASN A 2 2.06 34.83 33.08
C ASN A 2 2.07 34.66 31.55
N GLU A 3 3.03 33.90 31.02
CA GLU A 3 3.10 33.62 29.59
C GLU A 3 2.06 32.55 29.22
N ASN A 4 1.00 32.99 28.55
CA ASN A 4 0.01 32.15 27.91
C ASN A 4 0.69 31.18 26.93
N LYS A 5 0.85 29.91 27.33
CA LYS A 5 1.15 28.80 26.42
C LYS A 5 0.01 28.68 25.41
N LYS A 6 0.21 29.25 24.21
CA LYS A 6 -0.66 29.03 23.05
C LYS A 6 -0.62 27.54 22.71
N TRP A 7 -1.72 26.84 22.95
CA TRP A 7 -2.02 25.50 22.42
C TRP A 7 -2.32 25.58 20.91
N GLY A 8 -1.43 26.22 20.15
CA GLY A 8 -1.48 26.21 18.70
C GLY A 8 -0.74 24.98 18.22
N TYR A 9 -1.48 24.04 17.64
CA TYR A 9 -1.00 22.91 16.82
C TYR A 9 0.35 22.35 17.27
N ILE A 10 0.32 21.19 17.96
CA ILE A 10 1.49 20.33 18.01
C ILE A 10 1.73 19.87 16.56
N TYR A 11 2.43 20.71 15.80
CA TYR A 11 3.08 20.37 14.56
C TYR A 11 4.24 19.48 14.97
N ASP A 12 3.92 18.20 15.19
CA ASP A 12 4.91 17.21 15.56
C ASP A 12 5.83 17.04 14.36
N LYS A 13 7.05 17.55 14.49
CA LYS A 13 8.16 17.35 13.53
C LYS A 13 8.37 15.86 13.20
N LYS A 14 7.83 14.93 14.00
CA LYS A 14 7.80 13.50 13.70
C LYS A 14 6.77 13.10 12.63
N LEU A 15 5.66 13.80 12.43
CA LEU A 15 4.71 13.45 11.36
C LEU A 15 5.31 13.67 9.95
N ASP A 16 6.17 14.69 9.79
CA ASP A 16 6.96 14.90 8.58
C ASP A 16 7.95 13.75 8.31
N MET A 17 8.35 13.01 9.35
CA MET A 17 9.23 11.84 9.25
C MET A 17 8.50 10.61 8.68
N TYR A 18 7.18 10.52 8.88
CA TYR A 18 6.39 9.32 8.58
C TYR A 18 5.71 9.32 7.19
N ILE A 19 5.73 10.45 6.47
CA ILE A 19 5.45 10.51 5.03
C ILE A 19 6.60 11.27 4.34
N PRO A 20 7.73 10.59 4.06
CA PRO A 20 8.96 11.24 3.58
C PRO A 20 8.84 11.87 2.18
N ASN A 21 7.67 11.74 1.54
CA ASN A 21 7.45 12.21 0.18
C ASN A 21 6.49 13.39 0.06
N LEU A 22 5.76 13.86 1.08
CA LEU A 22 4.85 15.01 0.86
C LEU A 22 5.60 16.32 0.48
N PRO A 23 6.61 16.77 1.25
CA PRO A 23 7.42 17.93 0.85
C PRO A 23 8.19 17.68 -0.45
N ARG A 24 8.60 16.43 -0.70
CA ARG A 24 9.28 16.03 -1.95
C ARG A 24 8.33 16.08 -3.15
N PHE A 25 7.10 15.60 -3.00
CA PHE A 25 6.05 15.63 -4.02
C PHE A 25 5.68 17.08 -4.32
N LYS A 26 5.47 17.93 -3.31
CA LYS A 26 5.25 19.37 -3.54
C LYS A 26 6.38 20.00 -4.35
N LYS A 27 7.63 19.77 -3.96
CA LYS A 27 8.80 20.26 -4.71
C LYS A 27 8.83 19.72 -6.15
N PHE A 28 8.52 18.44 -6.33
CA PHE A 28 8.49 17.79 -7.65
C PHE A 28 7.33 18.31 -8.53
N THR A 29 6.14 18.51 -7.97
CA THR A 29 4.98 19.14 -8.62
C THR A 29 5.33 20.55 -9.07
N SER A 30 6.02 21.34 -8.24
CA SER A 30 6.50 22.68 -8.62
C SER A 30 7.50 22.63 -9.77
N ILE A 31 8.45 21.67 -9.77
CA ILE A 31 9.41 21.50 -10.87
C ILE A 31 8.67 21.17 -12.18
N ILE A 32 7.72 20.24 -12.15
CA ILE A 32 6.95 19.86 -13.35
C ILE A 32 6.07 21.01 -13.84
N PHE A 33 5.54 21.83 -12.94
CA PHE A 33 4.82 23.04 -13.30
C PHE A 33 5.71 24.05 -14.04
N ILE A 34 6.95 24.24 -13.58
CA ILE A 34 7.93 25.10 -14.26
C ILE A 34 8.26 24.55 -15.66
N LEU A 35 8.45 23.22 -15.78
CA LEU A 35 8.68 22.57 -17.07
C LEU A 35 7.48 22.73 -18.02
N LEU A 36 6.25 22.65 -17.50
CA LEU A 36 5.03 22.91 -18.27
C LEU A 36 5.03 24.34 -18.82
N ILE A 37 5.28 25.35 -17.98
CA ILE A 37 5.35 26.76 -18.43
C ILE A 37 6.45 26.95 -19.48
N LEU A 38 7.63 26.37 -19.26
CA LEU A 38 8.74 26.45 -20.21
C LEU A 38 8.38 25.81 -21.56
N SER A 39 7.66 24.68 -21.54
CA SER A 39 7.20 24.02 -22.77
C SER A 39 6.20 24.87 -23.55
N ILE A 40 5.31 25.59 -22.87
CA ILE A 40 4.34 26.53 -23.48
C ILE A 40 5.08 27.73 -24.08
N LEU A 41 6.02 28.34 -23.34
CA LEU A 41 6.86 29.44 -23.83
C LEU A 41 7.65 29.02 -25.07
N SER A 42 8.21 27.81 -25.07
CA SER A 42 8.90 27.25 -26.23
C SER A 42 7.97 27.13 -27.45
N GLY A 43 6.71 26.75 -27.27
CA GLY A 43 5.72 26.70 -28.36
C GLY A 43 5.39 28.09 -28.94
N ILE A 44 5.36 29.12 -28.10
CA ILE A 44 5.18 30.52 -28.55
C ILE A 44 6.39 30.95 -29.40
N VAL A 45 7.62 30.76 -28.91
CA VAL A 45 8.84 31.11 -29.65
C VAL A 45 8.92 30.37 -30.99
N LEU A 46 8.53 29.08 -31.00
CA LEU A 46 8.47 28.28 -32.22
C LEU A 46 7.50 28.84 -33.27
N SER A 47 6.44 29.52 -32.84
CA SER A 47 5.47 30.14 -33.76
C SER A 47 6.09 31.28 -34.57
N PHE A 48 7.13 31.93 -34.06
CA PHE A 48 7.87 33.03 -34.71
C PHE A 48 9.11 32.59 -35.50
N LEU A 49 9.52 31.33 -35.41
CA LEU A 49 10.67 30.82 -36.17
C LEU A 49 10.35 30.71 -37.67
N ASP A 50 11.33 31.08 -38.49
CA ASP A 50 11.25 31.06 -39.95
C ASP A 50 11.72 29.70 -40.48
N LEU A 51 10.83 28.72 -40.36
CA LEU A 51 11.04 27.32 -40.76
C LEU A 51 10.16 26.99 -41.97
N SER A 52 10.53 25.95 -42.72
CA SER A 52 9.66 25.38 -43.75
C SER A 52 8.29 25.02 -43.16
N SER A 53 7.21 25.20 -43.91
CA SER A 53 5.84 24.99 -43.40
C SER A 53 5.63 23.57 -42.85
N TYR A 54 6.23 22.57 -43.51
CA TYR A 54 6.17 21.17 -43.09
C TYR A 54 6.91 20.91 -41.77
N ASP A 55 8.14 21.39 -41.64
CA ASP A 55 8.94 21.20 -40.42
C ASP A 55 8.35 22.00 -39.25
N LYS A 56 7.82 23.19 -39.52
CA LYS A 56 7.14 24.03 -38.53
C LYS A 56 5.91 23.34 -37.93
N ILE A 57 5.04 22.75 -38.76
CA ILE A 57 3.87 21.98 -38.30
C ILE A 57 4.31 20.77 -37.49
N LYS A 58 5.32 20.03 -37.95
CA LYS A 58 5.82 18.83 -37.28
C LYS A 58 6.35 19.13 -35.88
N ILE A 59 7.20 20.16 -35.72
CA ILE A 59 7.75 20.55 -34.41
C ILE A 59 6.64 21.09 -33.49
N PHE A 60 5.67 21.83 -34.05
CA PHE A 60 4.53 22.34 -33.28
C PHE A 60 3.67 21.22 -32.69
N VAL A 61 3.40 20.16 -33.46
CA VAL A 61 2.67 18.97 -32.98
C VAL A 61 3.44 18.26 -31.86
N TYR A 62 4.76 18.10 -32.00
CA TYR A 62 5.58 17.51 -30.92
C TYR A 62 5.59 18.36 -29.65
N ASN A 63 5.68 19.69 -29.78
CA ASN A 63 5.60 20.60 -28.64
C ASN A 63 4.23 20.53 -27.95
N ALA A 64 3.13 20.53 -28.71
CA ALA A 64 1.78 20.39 -28.17
C ALA A 64 1.61 19.07 -27.39
N MET A 65 2.13 17.95 -27.91
CA MET A 65 2.14 16.67 -27.20
C MET A 65 2.93 16.73 -25.89
N LEU A 66 4.10 17.39 -25.90
CA LEU A 66 4.95 17.56 -24.72
C LEU A 66 4.24 18.38 -23.62
N VAL A 67 3.59 19.49 -23.99
CA VAL A 67 2.77 20.30 -23.08
C VAL A 67 1.67 19.44 -22.45
N PHE A 68 0.99 18.62 -23.25
CA PHE A 68 -0.09 17.76 -22.77
C PHE A 68 0.40 16.68 -21.78
N ILE A 69 1.57 16.08 -22.03
CA ILE A 69 2.20 15.13 -21.12
C ILE A 69 2.53 15.79 -19.78
N PHE A 70 3.14 16.97 -19.80
CA PHE A 70 3.43 17.70 -18.55
C PHE A 70 2.17 18.11 -17.81
N LEU A 71 1.09 18.47 -18.52
CA LEU A 71 -0.20 18.81 -17.91
C LEU A 71 -0.81 17.60 -17.18
N ILE A 72 -0.88 16.43 -17.82
CA ILE A 72 -1.41 15.20 -17.19
C ILE A 72 -0.58 14.85 -15.96
N LEU A 73 0.75 14.88 -16.09
CA LEU A 73 1.65 14.54 -14.99
C LEU A 73 1.50 15.52 -13.82
N TRP A 74 1.33 16.81 -14.10
CA TRP A 74 1.09 17.84 -13.09
C TRP A 74 -0.24 17.61 -12.36
N ILE A 75 -1.34 17.37 -13.08
CA ILE A 75 -2.65 17.08 -12.49
C ILE A 75 -2.58 15.83 -11.60
N PHE A 76 -1.95 14.76 -12.09
CA PHE A 76 -1.76 13.53 -11.32
C PHE A 76 -1.04 13.78 -9.99
N LEU A 77 0.05 14.55 -10.02
CA LEU A 77 0.80 14.91 -8.83
C LEU A 77 0.01 15.82 -7.87
N LEU A 78 -0.81 16.73 -8.41
CA LEU A 78 -1.70 17.59 -7.63
C LEU A 78 -2.71 16.76 -6.84
N ILE A 79 -3.39 15.82 -7.52
CA ILE A 79 -4.35 14.90 -6.90
C ILE A 79 -3.67 14.06 -5.83
N ASN A 80 -2.49 13.51 -6.13
CA ASN A 80 -1.76 12.68 -5.19
C ASN A 80 -1.31 13.47 -3.95
N THR A 81 -0.88 14.71 -4.13
CA THR A 81 -0.53 15.64 -3.03
C THR A 81 -1.76 15.93 -2.17
N HIS A 82 -2.89 16.29 -2.78
CA HIS A 82 -4.12 16.58 -2.07
C HIS A 82 -4.65 15.38 -1.29
N TYR A 83 -4.63 14.19 -1.90
CA TYR A 83 -5.02 12.94 -1.25
C TYR A 83 -4.14 12.64 -0.04
N THR A 84 -2.83 12.80 -0.18
CA THR A 84 -1.86 12.62 0.91
C THR A 84 -2.07 13.64 2.03
N GLU A 85 -2.33 14.90 1.70
CA GLU A 85 -2.67 15.95 2.68
C GLU A 85 -3.96 15.64 3.42
N LYS A 86 -5.00 15.17 2.72
CA LYS A 86 -6.26 14.77 3.33
C LYS A 86 -6.05 13.63 4.33
N ILE A 87 -5.28 12.60 3.95
CA ILE A 87 -4.88 11.52 4.88
C ILE A 87 -4.12 12.09 6.08
N LEU A 88 -3.17 13.00 5.85
CA LEU A 88 -2.38 13.61 6.93
C LEU A 88 -3.27 14.44 7.88
N GLN A 89 -4.22 15.20 7.35
CA GLN A 89 -5.18 15.95 8.15
C GLN A 89 -6.08 15.02 8.97
N GLU A 90 -6.54 13.91 8.39
CA GLU A 90 -7.26 12.88 9.12
C GLU A 90 -6.38 12.27 10.24
N LEU A 91 -5.10 11.97 9.98
CA LEU A 91 -4.13 11.48 10.97
C LEU A 91 -3.81 12.48 12.09
N ASN A 92 -3.79 13.78 11.79
CA ASN A 92 -3.57 14.85 12.76
C ASN A 92 -4.80 15.10 13.63
N LYS A 93 -6.00 15.04 13.05
CA LYS A 93 -7.28 15.19 13.76
C LYS A 93 -7.74 13.92 14.48
N LEU A 94 -7.08 12.79 14.22
CA LEU A 94 -7.32 11.52 14.89
C LEU A 94 -6.94 11.62 16.38
N GLU A 95 -7.80 12.19 17.20
CA GLU A 95 -7.97 11.67 18.55
C GLU A 95 -8.35 10.19 18.38
N VAL A 96 -7.55 9.28 18.96
CA VAL A 96 -7.82 7.85 18.89
C VAL A 96 -9.25 7.67 19.39
N PRO A 97 -10.22 7.29 18.51
CA PRO A 97 -11.59 7.16 18.95
C PRO A 97 -11.63 6.13 20.07
N ARG A 98 -12.54 6.28 21.04
CA ARG A 98 -12.65 5.30 22.15
C ARG A 98 -12.88 3.87 21.61
N GLU A 99 -13.47 3.79 20.41
CA GLU A 99 -13.79 2.55 19.71
C GLU A 99 -13.51 2.68 18.21
N PHE A 100 -12.79 1.73 17.60
CA PHE A 100 -12.57 1.68 16.15
C PHE A 100 -12.37 0.25 15.65
N GLU A 101 -12.75 0.00 14.40
CA GLU A 101 -12.59 -1.29 13.74
C GLU A 101 -11.50 -1.21 12.67
N ILE A 102 -10.61 -2.19 12.65
CA ILE A 102 -9.61 -2.41 11.60
C ILE A 102 -10.02 -3.66 10.83
N LYS A 103 -10.19 -3.53 9.52
CA LYS A 103 -10.49 -4.66 8.64
C LYS A 103 -9.24 -5.07 7.86
N ALA A 104 -9.06 -6.38 7.70
CA ALA A 104 -8.04 -6.86 6.79
C ALA A 104 -8.34 -6.43 5.35
N LEU A 105 -7.29 -6.13 4.60
CA LEU A 105 -7.36 -5.71 3.21
C LEU A 105 -7.98 -6.83 2.37
N LYS A 106 -9.16 -6.59 1.80
CA LYS A 106 -9.89 -7.57 0.98
C LYS A 106 -9.10 -7.90 -0.28
N ARG A 107 -8.43 -9.06 -0.28
CA ARG A 107 -7.62 -9.51 -1.41
C ARG A 107 -8.47 -10.29 -2.41
N ARG A 108 -8.47 -9.89 -3.69
CA ARG A 108 -9.12 -10.65 -4.77
C ARG A 108 -8.25 -11.86 -5.15
N ILE A 109 -8.57 -13.03 -4.62
CA ILE A 109 -7.82 -14.27 -4.88
C ILE A 109 -8.29 -14.99 -6.15
N ILE A 110 -9.55 -14.78 -6.53
CA ILE A 110 -10.18 -15.28 -7.76
C ILE A 110 -9.25 -15.18 -9.00
N PRO A 111 -8.64 -14.03 -9.34
CA PRO A 111 -7.75 -13.96 -10.51
C PRO A 111 -6.48 -14.81 -10.39
N GLN A 112 -5.95 -15.03 -9.19
CA GLN A 112 -4.76 -15.89 -9.01
C GLN A 112 -5.09 -17.37 -9.19
N ILE A 113 -6.29 -17.79 -8.76
CA ILE A 113 -6.80 -19.14 -8.96
C ILE A 113 -6.99 -19.40 -10.46
N ILE A 114 -7.67 -18.48 -11.15
CA ILE A 114 -7.92 -18.57 -12.60
C ILE A 114 -6.61 -18.71 -13.37
N MET A 115 -5.59 -17.88 -13.07
CA MET A 115 -4.28 -17.99 -13.72
C MET A 115 -3.58 -19.32 -13.48
N THR A 116 -3.68 -19.89 -12.27
CA THR A 116 -3.05 -21.18 -11.93
C THR A 116 -3.69 -22.32 -12.70
N VAL A 117 -5.03 -22.29 -12.82
CA VAL A 117 -5.81 -23.28 -13.59
C VAL A 117 -5.47 -23.19 -15.09
N ILE A 118 -5.37 -21.97 -15.66
CA ILE A 118 -5.00 -21.77 -17.07
C ILE A 118 -3.61 -22.34 -17.37
N ILE A 119 -2.62 -22.15 -16.50
CA ILE A 119 -1.27 -22.71 -16.66
C ILE A 119 -1.29 -24.25 -16.61
N LEU A 120 -2.10 -24.83 -15.72
CA LEU A 120 -2.22 -26.29 -15.62
C LEU A 120 -2.86 -26.89 -16.88
N ILE A 121 -3.91 -26.26 -17.42
CA ILE A 121 -4.58 -26.68 -18.66
C ILE A 121 -3.65 -26.51 -19.87
N SER A 122 -2.90 -25.41 -19.96
CA SER A 122 -2.01 -25.16 -21.10
C SER A 122 -0.83 -26.14 -21.16
N MET A 123 -0.26 -26.52 -20.01
CA MET A 123 0.77 -27.56 -19.95
C MET A 123 0.22 -28.94 -20.35
N PHE A 124 -0.99 -29.28 -19.90
CA PHE A 124 -1.65 -30.53 -20.27
C PHE A 124 -1.99 -30.61 -21.77
N ALA A 125 -2.33 -29.47 -22.39
CA ALA A 125 -2.65 -29.40 -23.81
C ALA A 125 -1.42 -29.51 -24.73
N PHE A 126 -0.22 -29.15 -24.26
CA PHE A 126 0.97 -29.02 -25.12
C PHE A 126 1.67 -30.36 -25.43
N GLU A 127 1.48 -31.42 -24.63
CA GLU A 127 2.15 -32.71 -24.82
C GLU A 127 1.19 -33.91 -24.81
N GLN A 128 0.37 -34.02 -25.86
CA GLN A 128 -0.55 -35.15 -26.05
C GLN A 128 0.09 -36.37 -26.75
N LYS A 129 1.36 -36.30 -27.18
CA LYS A 129 1.95 -37.28 -28.12
C LYS A 129 2.76 -38.44 -27.51
N LYS A 130 3.11 -38.44 -26.21
CA LYS A 130 3.77 -39.60 -25.57
C LYS A 130 3.60 -39.61 -24.05
N LEU A 131 2.67 -40.44 -23.58
CA LEU A 131 2.38 -40.67 -22.17
C LEU A 131 3.41 -41.68 -21.59
N SER A 132 4.63 -41.21 -21.32
CA SER A 132 5.70 -42.02 -20.71
C SER A 132 5.67 -41.93 -19.18
N PHE A 133 6.26 -42.92 -18.50
CA PHE A 133 6.38 -42.92 -17.04
C PHE A 133 7.14 -41.68 -16.53
N ASP A 134 8.18 -41.24 -17.24
CA ASP A 134 8.92 -40.00 -16.93
C ASP A 134 8.03 -38.75 -17.00
N TYR A 135 7.09 -38.72 -17.94
CA TYR A 135 6.13 -37.62 -18.07
C TYR A 135 5.12 -37.61 -16.92
N LEU A 136 4.58 -38.78 -16.55
CA LEU A 136 3.69 -38.91 -15.40
C LEU A 136 4.35 -38.45 -14.09
N PHE A 137 5.63 -38.79 -13.89
CA PHE A 137 6.38 -38.35 -12.73
C PHE A 137 6.59 -36.83 -12.70
N LYS A 138 6.95 -36.22 -13.83
CA LYS A 138 7.07 -34.74 -13.97
C LYS A 138 5.74 -34.04 -13.70
N LEU A 139 4.63 -34.60 -14.19
CA LEU A 139 3.29 -34.04 -14.02
C LEU A 139 2.87 -34.06 -12.54
N ILE A 140 3.12 -35.15 -11.81
CA ILE A 140 2.88 -35.24 -10.37
C ILE A 140 3.70 -34.20 -9.59
N LEU A 141 4.98 -33.99 -9.96
CA LEU A 141 5.86 -33.02 -9.33
C LEU A 141 5.35 -31.57 -9.54
N VAL A 142 4.91 -31.25 -10.76
CA VAL A 142 4.30 -29.94 -11.09
C VAL A 142 2.98 -29.73 -10.35
N ILE A 143 2.12 -30.75 -10.27
CA ILE A 143 0.88 -30.68 -9.47
C ILE A 143 1.22 -30.41 -8.01
N GLY A 144 2.23 -31.06 -7.44
CA GLY A 144 2.70 -30.80 -6.08
C GLY A 144 3.13 -29.36 -5.86
N ILE A 145 3.90 -28.78 -6.79
CA ILE A 145 4.32 -27.36 -6.73
C ILE A 145 3.11 -26.43 -6.85
N CYS A 146 2.20 -26.68 -7.78
CA CYS A 146 0.98 -25.90 -7.96
C CYS A 146 0.08 -25.97 -6.72
N ALA A 147 -0.09 -27.16 -6.13
CA ALA A 147 -0.83 -27.36 -4.89
C ALA A 147 -0.20 -26.60 -3.71
N PHE A 148 1.13 -26.59 -3.60
CA PHE A 148 1.83 -25.80 -2.58
C PHE A 148 1.63 -24.30 -2.75
N ILE A 149 1.76 -23.78 -3.98
CA ILE A 149 1.52 -22.36 -4.30
C ILE A 149 0.07 -21.98 -3.97
N PHE A 150 -0.88 -22.85 -4.33
CA PHE A 150 -2.30 -22.67 -4.07
C PHE A 150 -2.62 -22.68 -2.57
N TYR A 151 -2.10 -23.66 -1.81
CA TYR A 151 -2.22 -23.72 -0.36
C TYR A 151 -1.70 -22.44 0.31
N ARG A 152 -0.53 -21.96 -0.09
CA ARG A 152 0.04 -20.71 0.42
C ARG A 152 -0.83 -19.50 0.09
N SER A 153 -1.48 -19.49 -1.07
CA SER A 153 -2.41 -18.44 -1.47
C SER A 153 -3.72 -18.48 -0.66
N LEU A 154 -4.26 -19.68 -0.41
CA LEU A 154 -5.45 -19.87 0.43
C LEU A 154 -5.19 -19.49 1.89
N ARG A 155 -4.04 -19.87 2.46
CA ARG A 155 -3.68 -19.47 3.84
C ARG A 155 -3.70 -17.94 3.99
N LYS A 156 -3.20 -17.22 2.99
CA LYS A 156 -3.24 -15.75 2.95
C LYS A 156 -4.66 -15.18 2.77
N PHE A 157 -5.58 -15.95 2.17
CA PHE A 157 -7.01 -15.57 2.13
C PHE A 157 -7.64 -15.58 3.50
N GLN A 158 -7.35 -16.64 4.27
CA GLN A 158 -7.92 -16.80 5.61
C GLN A 158 -7.51 -15.62 6.49
N ASN A 159 -6.28 -15.15 6.33
CA ASN A 159 -5.75 -13.95 6.99
C ASN A 159 -6.49 -12.64 6.59
N SER A 160 -7.19 -12.62 5.44
CA SER A 160 -8.01 -11.47 5.01
C SER A 160 -9.44 -11.48 5.56
N LYS A 161 -9.83 -12.52 6.31
CA LYS A 161 -11.13 -12.62 6.98
C LYS A 161 -11.12 -12.08 8.41
N TYR A 162 -9.94 -11.74 8.93
CA TYR A 162 -9.82 -11.16 10.27
C TYR A 162 -10.22 -9.68 10.27
N SER A 163 -10.84 -9.26 11.36
CA SER A 163 -10.95 -7.86 11.75
C SER A 163 -10.66 -7.70 13.24
N LEU A 164 -10.16 -6.53 13.62
CA LEU A 164 -9.93 -6.16 15.00
C LEU A 164 -10.89 -5.06 15.38
N TYR A 165 -11.67 -5.26 16.42
CA TYR A 165 -12.49 -4.22 17.03
C TYR A 165 -11.87 -3.82 18.36
N ILE A 166 -11.46 -2.58 18.44
CA ILE A 166 -10.74 -2.03 19.58
C ILE A 166 -11.69 -1.16 20.37
N LYS A 167 -11.80 -1.42 21.67
CA LYS A 167 -12.64 -0.67 22.61
C LYS A 167 -11.90 -0.50 23.93
N GLY A 168 -11.42 0.71 24.21
CA GLY A 168 -10.61 0.98 25.40
C GLY A 168 -9.38 0.07 25.47
N ASN A 169 -9.18 -0.63 26.59
CA ASN A 169 -8.08 -1.58 26.77
C ASN A 169 -8.35 -2.98 26.19
N THR A 170 -9.50 -3.20 25.52
CA THR A 170 -9.88 -4.48 24.94
C THR A 170 -9.72 -4.49 23.43
N VAL A 171 -9.15 -5.58 22.91
CA VAL A 171 -9.01 -5.90 21.50
C VAL A 171 -9.84 -7.16 21.24
N LYS A 172 -10.93 -7.01 20.51
CA LYS A 172 -11.73 -8.14 20.04
C LYS A 172 -11.27 -8.56 18.66
N ILE A 173 -10.96 -9.84 18.51
CA ILE A 173 -10.57 -10.46 17.25
C ILE A 173 -11.79 -11.13 16.66
N PHE A 174 -12.17 -10.69 15.46
CA PHE A 174 -13.22 -11.29 14.67
C PHE A 174 -12.61 -12.08 13.51
N TYR A 175 -13.25 -13.21 13.17
CA TYR A 175 -12.98 -13.96 11.96
C TYR A 175 -14.30 -14.20 11.23
N GLU A 176 -14.41 -13.71 9.99
CA GLU A 176 -15.63 -13.83 9.19
C GLU A 176 -16.87 -13.28 9.90
N ASN A 177 -16.68 -12.14 10.60
CA ASN A 177 -17.67 -11.45 11.44
C ASN A 177 -18.12 -12.22 12.70
N ASN A 178 -17.55 -13.38 12.98
CA ASN A 178 -17.76 -14.09 14.25
C ASN A 178 -16.69 -13.68 15.26
N GLU A 179 -17.10 -13.41 16.50
CA GLU A 179 -16.16 -13.13 17.59
C GLU A 179 -15.36 -14.40 17.87
N LYS A 180 -14.03 -14.33 17.71
CA LYS A 180 -13.12 -15.45 17.92
C LYS A 180 -12.54 -15.40 19.31
N GLU A 181 -12.07 -14.21 19.71
CA GLU A 181 -11.29 -14.03 20.93
C GLU A 181 -11.34 -12.58 21.41
N ILE A 182 -11.31 -12.38 22.72
CA ILE A 182 -11.21 -11.06 23.36
C ILE A 182 -9.95 -11.05 24.21
N ILE A 183 -9.08 -10.08 23.95
CA ILE A 183 -7.81 -9.92 24.66
C ILE A 183 -7.72 -8.51 25.23
N THR A 184 -7.22 -8.40 26.45
CA THR A 184 -6.84 -7.11 27.04
C THR A 184 -5.44 -6.74 26.56
N THR A 185 -5.20 -5.44 26.41
CA THR A 185 -3.89 -4.89 26.02
C THR A 185 -2.73 -5.34 26.92
N GLU A 186 -3.02 -5.64 28.19
CA GLU A 186 -2.06 -6.18 29.17
C GLU A 186 -1.61 -7.62 28.86
N ASN A 187 -2.48 -8.38 28.17
CA ASN A 187 -2.18 -9.75 27.75
C ASN A 187 -1.56 -9.79 26.34
N ILE A 188 -1.27 -8.65 25.72
CA ILE A 188 -0.54 -8.61 24.46
C ILE A 188 0.95 -8.53 24.79
N ASN A 189 1.71 -9.52 24.33
CA ASN A 189 3.17 -9.50 24.48
C ASN A 189 3.77 -8.42 23.60
N TYR A 190 3.63 -8.57 22.29
CA TYR A 190 4.05 -7.56 21.33
C TYR A 190 3.24 -7.62 20.04
N VAL A 191 3.34 -6.55 19.27
CA VAL A 191 2.74 -6.43 17.95
C VAL A 191 3.83 -6.24 16.90
N SER A 192 3.87 -7.10 15.90
CA SER A 192 4.81 -6.96 14.78
C SER A 192 4.15 -6.34 13.55
N PHE A 193 4.82 -5.33 12.99
CA PHE A 193 4.48 -4.75 11.69
C PHE A 193 5.58 -5.04 10.69
N PHE A 194 5.22 -5.56 9.52
CA PHE A 194 6.16 -5.80 8.42
C PHE A 194 5.48 -5.69 7.07
N ALA A 195 6.28 -5.48 6.02
CA ALA A 195 5.82 -5.63 4.65
C ALA A 195 6.16 -7.03 4.12
N LEU A 196 5.18 -7.74 3.57
CA LEU A 196 5.46 -8.95 2.79
C LEU A 196 6.35 -8.58 1.59
N ARG A 197 7.61 -9.07 1.59
CA ARG A 197 8.58 -8.89 0.49
C ARG A 197 7.96 -9.35 -0.84
N ARG A 198 7.41 -8.41 -1.61
CA ARG A 198 7.19 -8.59 -3.05
C ARG A 198 8.44 -8.09 -3.76
N GLY A 199 9.09 -8.98 -4.51
CA GLY A 199 10.19 -8.63 -5.38
C GLY A 199 9.81 -7.49 -6.33
N LYS A 200 10.82 -6.67 -6.64
CA LYS A 200 10.83 -5.40 -7.38
C LYS A 200 10.58 -4.14 -6.52
N ARG A 201 11.67 -3.37 -6.37
CA ARG A 201 11.69 -1.96 -5.91
C ARG A 201 10.57 -1.17 -6.58
N GLY A 202 9.80 -0.40 -5.81
CA GLY A 202 8.91 0.64 -6.35
C GLY A 202 7.39 0.39 -6.28
N LYS A 203 6.89 -0.74 -5.75
CA LYS A 203 5.45 -0.88 -5.43
C LYS A 203 5.21 -0.53 -3.96
N GLU A 204 4.21 0.32 -3.72
CA GLU A 204 3.74 0.68 -2.38
C GLU A 204 3.41 -0.61 -1.60
N ARG A 205 4.17 -0.84 -0.52
CA ARG A 205 4.04 -2.04 0.31
C ARG A 205 2.91 -1.82 1.30
N LYS A 206 1.97 -2.76 1.38
CA LYS A 206 0.89 -2.69 2.38
C LYS A 206 1.39 -3.29 3.71
N PRO A 207 1.14 -2.64 4.85
CA PRO A 207 1.57 -3.13 6.16
C PRO A 207 0.82 -4.43 6.52
N THR A 208 1.55 -5.38 7.06
CA THR A 208 1.02 -6.63 7.63
C THR A 208 1.28 -6.64 9.12
N LEU A 209 0.24 -6.95 9.88
CA LEU A 209 0.17 -7.01 11.33
C LEU A 209 0.23 -8.46 11.78
N GLN A 210 1.02 -8.75 12.81
CA GLN A 210 0.94 -9.96 13.62
C GLN A 210 0.77 -9.59 15.10
N LEU A 211 -0.25 -10.19 15.73
CA LEU A 211 -0.57 -10.00 17.14
C LEU A 211 -0.12 -11.24 17.94
N PHE A 212 0.72 -11.04 18.95
CA PHE A 212 1.25 -12.10 19.81
C PHE A 212 0.71 -12.01 21.24
N ASP A 213 0.29 -13.15 21.78
CA ASP A 213 -0.07 -13.31 23.18
C ASP A 213 1.20 -13.44 24.07
N LEU A 214 1.05 -13.40 25.39
CA LEU A 214 2.08 -13.68 26.39
C LEU A 214 2.79 -15.02 26.17
N GLU A 215 2.09 -16.01 25.62
CA GLU A 215 2.63 -17.33 25.25
C GLU A 215 3.33 -17.36 23.88
N GLU A 216 3.58 -16.21 23.25
CA GLU A 216 4.16 -16.05 21.90
C GLU A 216 3.35 -16.72 20.78
N ARG A 217 2.06 -17.00 21.02
CA ARG A 217 1.16 -17.54 20.01
C ARG A 217 0.65 -16.43 19.10
N ILE A 218 0.59 -16.70 17.79
CA ILE A 218 0.01 -15.77 16.80
C ILE A 218 -1.51 -15.85 16.89
N LEU A 219 -2.12 -14.77 17.38
CA LEU A 219 -3.57 -14.66 17.57
C LEU A 219 -4.27 -14.22 16.27
N ALA A 220 -3.65 -13.24 15.59
CA ALA A 220 -4.11 -12.72 14.32
C ALA A 220 -2.93 -12.31 13.44
N GLU A 221 -3.01 -12.64 12.15
CA GLU A 221 -2.13 -12.12 11.12
C GLU A 221 -2.99 -11.56 9.99
N MET A 222 -2.82 -10.26 9.67
CA MET A 222 -3.60 -9.62 8.61
C MET A 222 -2.85 -8.48 7.93
N THR A 223 -3.07 -8.29 6.63
CA THR A 223 -2.61 -7.09 5.90
C THR A 223 -3.64 -5.99 6.09
N ILE A 224 -3.24 -4.79 6.50
CA ILE A 224 -4.12 -3.67 6.83
C ILE A 224 -3.87 -2.46 5.94
N GLU A 225 -4.77 -1.49 5.98
CA GLU A 225 -4.55 -0.20 5.32
C GLU A 225 -3.48 0.63 6.05
N ILE A 226 -2.83 1.54 5.31
CA ILE A 226 -1.80 2.43 5.87
C ILE A 226 -2.39 3.32 6.98
N ILE A 227 -3.64 3.76 6.82
CA ILE A 227 -4.36 4.56 7.81
C ILE A 227 -4.57 3.75 9.10
N ASP A 228 -5.02 2.50 8.97
CA ASP A 228 -5.26 1.62 10.10
C ASP A 228 -3.97 1.22 10.82
N TYR A 229 -2.88 1.05 10.09
CA TYR A 229 -1.55 0.87 10.66
C TYR A 229 -1.18 2.04 11.61
N PHE A 230 -1.34 3.29 11.16
CA PHE A 230 -1.04 4.45 12.00
C PHE A 230 -1.98 4.57 13.20
N ARG A 231 -3.28 4.29 13.02
CA ARG A 231 -4.26 4.27 14.13
C ARG A 231 -3.88 3.25 15.18
N LEU A 232 -3.56 2.03 14.75
CA LEU A 232 -3.18 0.94 15.65
C LEU A 232 -1.88 1.24 16.38
N LYS A 233 -0.86 1.77 15.68
CA LYS A 233 0.42 2.14 16.31
C LYS A 233 0.24 3.20 17.41
N ARG A 234 -0.61 4.21 17.19
CA ARG A 234 -0.92 5.23 18.20
C ARG A 234 -1.67 4.64 19.40
N TYR A 235 -2.62 3.73 19.13
CA TYR A 235 -3.35 3.00 20.16
C TYR A 235 -2.42 2.15 21.03
N LEU A 236 -1.58 1.31 20.44
CA LEU A 236 -0.66 0.42 21.16
C LEU A 236 0.30 1.21 22.05
N LYS A 237 0.81 2.34 21.54
CA LYS A 237 1.66 3.26 22.29
C LYS A 237 0.94 3.89 23.50
N LYS A 238 -0.37 4.16 23.41
CA LYS A 238 -1.17 4.68 24.53
C LYS A 238 -1.29 3.66 25.67
N TYR A 239 -1.30 2.37 25.34
CA TYR A 239 -1.40 1.26 26.29
C TYR A 239 -0.04 0.61 26.62
N ASN A 240 1.09 1.25 26.25
CA ASN A 240 2.44 0.74 26.48
C ASN A 240 2.70 -0.70 25.98
N VAL A 241 1.99 -1.13 24.92
CA VAL A 241 2.23 -2.43 24.29
C VAL A 241 3.52 -2.38 23.47
N GLU A 242 4.33 -3.45 23.52
CA GLU A 242 5.57 -3.55 22.75
C GLU A 242 5.29 -3.63 21.24
N ILE A 243 6.07 -2.89 20.44
CA ILE A 243 5.89 -2.80 18.99
C ILE A 243 7.20 -3.13 18.28
N VAL A 244 7.19 -4.21 17.48
CA VAL A 244 8.30 -4.59 16.60
C VAL A 244 8.00 -4.12 15.19
N ASP A 245 8.55 -2.97 14.81
CA ASP A 245 8.25 -2.32 13.53
C ASP A 245 9.34 -2.50 12.48
N ASN A 246 9.18 -3.55 11.67
CA ASN A 246 10.00 -3.83 10.50
C ASN A 246 9.43 -3.21 9.21
N TYR A 247 8.34 -2.43 9.30
CA TYR A 247 7.72 -1.75 8.18
C TYR A 247 8.33 -0.36 7.95
N GLU A 248 8.72 0.34 9.02
CA GLU A 248 9.29 1.70 8.95
C GLU A 248 10.63 1.83 8.20
N TRP A 249 11.31 0.72 7.89
CA TRP A 249 12.66 0.70 7.29
C TRP A 249 12.75 -0.12 5.98
N SER A 250 11.78 0.03 5.08
CA SER A 250 11.69 -0.81 3.86
C SER A 250 11.48 -0.08 2.54
#